data_AF-A0A1G2HUI9-F1
#
_entry.id   AF-A0A1G2HUI9-F1
#
_cell.length_a   1.000
_cell.length_b   1.000
_cell.length_c   1.000
_cell.angle_alpha   90.00
_cell.angle_beta   90.00
_cell.angle_gamma   90.00
#
_symmetry.space_group_name_H-M   'P 1'
#
loop_
_entity.id
_entity.type
_entity.pdbx_description
1 polymer ?
#
loop_
_entity_poly.entity_id
_entity_poly.type
_entity_poly.pdbx_seq_one_letter_code
_entity_poly.pdbx_strand_id
1 'polypeptide(L)'
;MQIILIIIFVAVILGIILFLALSKKCVTYSDSAGNKGGGCFYIWQKGWWSREGLLQTAEAKGYKLLTNVSEFPQEYKEAINAVIDKLKSEENNPGDYYVKIKQAEEYDTNTIIIALIHKDTFEQKDPNKIIAGNPSGKDRNIYYNLDVKIITKDLLTR
;
A
#
# COMPACT_ATOMS: atom_id res chain seq x y z
N MET A 1 -31.19 -39.48 -34.87
CA MET A 1 -30.04 -38.55 -34.81
C MET A 1 -30.34 -37.28 -34.00
N GLN A 2 -31.51 -36.64 -34.16
CA GLN A 2 -31.87 -35.42 -33.41
C GLN A 2 -31.95 -35.59 -31.87
N ILE A 3 -32.42 -36.74 -31.37
CA ILE A 3 -32.58 -36.97 -29.92
C ILE A 3 -31.23 -36.98 -29.19
N ILE A 4 -30.19 -37.55 -29.82
CA ILE A 4 -28.84 -37.62 -29.24
C ILE A 4 -28.23 -36.22 -29.09
N LEU A 5 -28.44 -35.34 -30.08
CA LEU A 5 -28.01 -33.94 -30.03
C LEU A 5 -28.67 -33.15 -28.90
N ILE A 6 -29.96 -33.38 -28.64
CA ILE A 6 -30.70 -32.71 -27.56
C ILE A 6 -30.13 -33.13 -26.19
N ILE A 7 -29.86 -34.42 -26.00
CA ILE A 7 -29.32 -34.94 -24.72
C ILE A 7 -27.93 -34.33 -24.44
N ILE A 8 -27.06 -34.26 -25.46
CA ILE A 8 -25.73 -33.65 -25.32
C ILE A 8 -25.87 -32.17 -24.96
N PHE A 9 -26.78 -31.44 -25.61
CA PHE A 9 -26.96 -30.02 -25.36
C PHE A 9 -27.45 -29.73 -23.93
N VAL A 10 -28.40 -30.54 -23.43
CA VAL A 10 -28.90 -30.43 -22.04
C VAL A 10 -27.80 -30.74 -21.03
N ALA A 11 -26.98 -31.76 -21.26
CA ALA A 11 -25.87 -32.12 -20.39
C ALA A 11 -24.81 -31.00 -20.30
N VAL A 12 -24.49 -30.34 -21.42
CA VAL A 12 -23.56 -29.21 -21.46
C VAL A 12 -24.10 -28.01 -20.68
N ILE A 13 -25.37 -27.67 -20.86
CA ILE A 13 -26.00 -26.55 -20.12
C ILE A 13 -25.99 -26.81 -18.62
N LEU A 14 -26.38 -28.02 -18.20
CA LEU A 14 -26.36 -28.40 -16.77
C LEU A 14 -24.94 -28.36 -16.19
N GLY A 15 -23.94 -28.80 -16.96
CA GLY A 15 -22.53 -28.69 -16.57
C GLY A 15 -22.08 -27.25 -16.35
N ILE A 16 -22.46 -26.33 -17.25
CA ILE A 16 -22.15 -24.89 -17.13
C ILE A 16 -22.81 -24.29 -15.90
N ILE A 17 -24.09 -24.59 -15.64
CA ILE A 17 -24.82 -24.08 -14.48
C ILE A 17 -24.19 -24.57 -13.17
N LEU A 18 -23.84 -25.86 -13.09
CA LEU A 18 -23.19 -26.44 -11.91
C LEU A 18 -21.80 -25.82 -11.67
N PHE A 19 -21.03 -25.59 -12.73
CA PHE A 19 -19.73 -24.92 -12.65
C PHE A 19 -19.87 -23.47 -12.13
N LEU A 20 -20.86 -22.72 -12.62
CA LEU A 20 -21.15 -21.36 -12.13
C LEU A 20 -21.56 -21.36 -10.65
N ALA A 21 -22.38 -22.33 -10.23
CA ALA A 21 -22.79 -22.45 -8.83
C ALA A 21 -21.61 -22.76 -7.88
N LEU A 22 -20.69 -23.64 -8.30
CA LEU A 22 -19.52 -24.04 -7.50
C LEU A 22 -18.39 -23.00 -7.50
N SER A 23 -18.41 -22.02 -8.41
CA SER A 23 -17.41 -20.93 -8.49
C SER A 23 -17.57 -19.84 -7.42
N LYS A 24 -18.67 -19.85 -6.66
CA LYS A 24 -18.89 -18.91 -5.55
C LYS A 24 -18.07 -19.34 -4.34
N LYS A 25 -17.10 -18.51 -3.96
CA LYS A 25 -16.52 -18.58 -2.61
C LYS A 25 -17.07 -17.42 -1.79
N CYS A 26 -17.50 -17.73 -0.59
CA CYS A 26 -17.92 -16.74 0.39
C CYS A 26 -16.80 -16.57 1.40
N VAL A 27 -16.40 -15.32 1.65
CA VAL A 27 -15.43 -14.99 2.67
C VAL A 27 -16.14 -14.20 3.76
N THR A 28 -15.96 -14.64 4.99
CA THR A 28 -16.39 -13.92 6.19
C THR A 28 -15.15 -13.38 6.88
N TYR A 29 -15.16 -12.10 7.25
CA TYR A 29 -14.15 -11.52 8.11
C TYR A 29 -14.81 -10.86 9.32
N SER A 30 -14.06 -10.79 10.41
CA SER A 30 -14.49 -10.17 11.66
C SER A 30 -13.61 -8.96 11.91
N ASP A 31 -14.22 -7.81 12.22
CA ASP A 31 -13.46 -6.64 12.65
C ASP A 31 -12.98 -6.79 14.10
N SER A 32 -12.11 -5.88 14.54
CA SER A 32 -11.57 -5.80 15.90
C SER A 32 -12.61 -5.41 16.96
N ALA A 33 -13.81 -4.98 16.55
CA ALA A 33 -14.95 -4.71 17.42
C ALA A 33 -15.91 -5.91 17.54
N GLY A 34 -15.61 -7.03 16.87
CA GLY A 34 -16.42 -8.25 16.90
C GLY A 34 -17.60 -8.26 15.91
N ASN A 35 -17.72 -7.26 15.04
CA ASN A 35 -18.73 -7.27 14.00
C ASN A 35 -18.30 -8.21 12.86
N LYS A 36 -19.25 -9.01 12.39
CA LYS A 36 -19.05 -9.97 11.31
C LYS A 36 -19.60 -9.40 10.01
N GLY A 37 -18.73 -9.23 9.02
CA GLY A 37 -19.09 -8.87 7.65
C GLY A 37 -18.70 -10.00 6.69
N GLY A 38 -19.46 -10.19 5.61
CA GLY A 38 -19.15 -11.20 4.61
C GLY A 38 -19.87 -10.96 3.29
N GLY A 39 -19.21 -11.34 2.21
CA GLY A 39 -19.74 -11.27 0.85
C GLY A 39 -19.33 -12.51 0.06
N CYS A 40 -20.19 -12.93 -0.86
CA CYS A 40 -19.88 -14.01 -1.80
C CYS A 40 -19.50 -13.40 -3.15
N PHE A 41 -18.34 -13.79 -3.67
CA PHE A 41 -17.85 -13.32 -4.97
C PHE A 41 -17.63 -14.50 -5.91
N TYR A 42 -17.89 -14.29 -7.20
CA TYR A 42 -17.62 -15.27 -8.25
C TYR A 42 -16.13 -15.24 -8.59
N ILE A 43 -15.43 -16.36 -8.39
CA ILE A 43 -14.02 -16.47 -8.78
C ILE A 43 -13.97 -16.92 -10.24
N TRP A 44 -13.87 -15.97 -11.16
CA TRP A 44 -13.45 -16.30 -12.52
C TRP A 44 -11.97 -16.69 -12.49
N GLN A 45 -11.70 -17.94 -12.84
CA GLN A 45 -10.39 -18.57 -12.78
C GLN A 45 -9.47 -17.97 -13.85
N LYS A 46 -8.80 -16.87 -13.51
CA LYS A 46 -7.42 -16.45 -13.89
C LYS A 46 -7.12 -15.03 -13.36
N GLY A 47 -7.44 -14.79 -12.09
CA GLY A 47 -6.83 -13.69 -11.35
C GLY A 47 -5.46 -14.15 -10.86
N TRP A 48 -4.41 -13.59 -11.45
CA TRP A 48 -2.99 -13.70 -11.06
C TRP A 48 -2.73 -13.41 -9.56
N TRP A 49 -3.12 -14.32 -8.68
CA TRP A 49 -2.51 -14.42 -7.36
C TRP A 49 -1.32 -15.37 -7.47
N SER A 50 -0.36 -15.03 -8.35
CA SER A 50 0.98 -15.55 -8.12
C SER A 50 1.40 -15.04 -6.76
N ARG A 51 1.63 -15.97 -5.84
CA ARG A 51 2.24 -15.72 -4.52
C ARG A 51 3.65 -15.09 -4.63
N GLU A 52 4.15 -14.86 -5.85
CA GLU A 52 5.42 -14.18 -6.13
C GLU A 52 5.30 -12.65 -6.16
N GLY A 53 4.09 -12.06 -6.02
CA GLY A 53 3.87 -10.61 -6.10
C GLY A 53 3.77 -9.83 -4.77
N LEU A 54 3.97 -10.48 -3.61
CA LEU A 54 3.67 -9.91 -2.28
C LEU A 54 4.86 -9.37 -1.50
N LEU A 55 6.02 -9.20 -2.16
CA LEU A 55 7.14 -8.37 -1.68
C LEU A 55 7.32 -7.20 -2.64
N GLN A 56 6.33 -6.30 -2.69
CA GLN A 56 6.59 -4.99 -3.31
C GLN A 56 7.52 -4.23 -2.37
N THR A 57 8.82 -4.27 -2.67
CA THR A 57 9.84 -3.49 -1.99
C THR A 57 9.49 -2.00 -2.04
N ALA A 58 9.98 -1.22 -1.08
CA ALA A 58 9.76 0.23 -1.05
C ALA A 58 10.16 0.90 -2.37
N GLU A 59 11.26 0.44 -2.97
CA GLU A 59 11.78 0.91 -4.25
C GLU A 59 10.83 0.63 -5.43
N ALA A 60 10.18 -0.55 -5.47
CA ALA A 60 9.19 -0.88 -6.50
C ALA A 60 7.95 0.04 -6.44
N LYS A 61 7.68 0.65 -5.28
CA LYS A 61 6.62 1.66 -5.08
C LYS A 61 7.10 3.10 -5.30
N GLY A 62 8.35 3.26 -5.75
CA GLY A 62 9.00 4.54 -6.04
C GLY A 62 9.45 5.30 -4.80
N TYR A 63 9.64 4.63 -3.67
CA TYR A 63 10.29 5.23 -2.50
C TYR A 63 11.81 5.09 -2.59
N LYS A 64 12.53 6.06 -2.04
CA LYS A 64 13.99 6.07 -1.97
C LYS A 64 14.44 6.09 -0.52
N LEU A 65 15.60 5.53 -0.21
CA LEU A 65 16.12 5.55 1.16
C LEU A 65 16.46 7.00 1.56
N LEU A 66 16.02 7.43 2.75
CA LEU A 66 16.21 8.81 3.20
C LEU A 66 17.69 9.23 3.23
N THR A 67 18.57 8.30 3.63
CA THR A 67 20.01 8.56 3.72
C THR A 67 20.69 8.67 2.36
N ASN A 68 20.05 8.27 1.26
CA ASN A 68 20.62 8.38 -0.08
C ASN A 68 20.32 9.75 -0.71
N VAL A 69 20.80 10.81 -0.06
CA VAL A 69 20.50 12.22 -0.41
C VAL A 69 20.85 12.57 -1.87
N SER A 70 21.84 11.89 -2.44
CA SER A 70 22.29 12.09 -3.83
C SER A 70 21.23 11.71 -4.87
N GLU A 71 20.28 10.83 -4.54
CA GLU A 71 19.23 10.38 -5.46
C GLU A 71 18.06 11.38 -5.58
N PHE A 72 18.01 12.40 -4.72
CA PHE A 72 16.96 13.41 -4.74
C PHE A 72 17.37 14.60 -5.62
N PRO A 73 16.39 15.25 -6.30
CA PRO A 73 16.59 16.51 -7.00
C PRO A 73 17.30 17.55 -6.13
N GLN A 74 18.15 18.37 -6.74
CA GLN A 74 18.97 19.35 -6.03
C GLN A 74 18.15 20.30 -5.16
N GLU A 75 16.97 20.69 -5.64
CA GLU A 75 15.99 21.54 -4.96
C GLU A 75 15.47 20.96 -3.63
N TYR A 76 15.49 19.64 -3.43
CA TYR A 76 14.97 18.99 -2.23
C TYR A 76 16.04 18.52 -1.26
N LYS A 77 17.32 18.55 -1.63
CA LYS A 77 18.40 18.01 -0.78
C LYS A 77 18.49 18.73 0.56
N GLU A 78 18.25 20.04 0.57
CA GLU A 78 18.22 20.82 1.81
C GLU A 78 17.10 20.37 2.75
N ALA A 79 15.89 20.20 2.19
CA ALA A 79 14.73 19.71 2.94
C ALA A 79 14.97 18.29 3.49
N ILE A 80 15.58 17.41 2.70
CA ILE A 80 15.93 16.05 3.11
C ILE A 80 16.97 16.06 4.25
N ASN A 81 18.00 16.90 4.17
CA ASN A 81 18.98 17.04 5.24
C ASN A 81 18.34 17.57 6.53
N ALA A 82 17.45 18.58 6.43
CA ALA A 82 16.72 19.09 7.59
C ALA A 82 15.87 18.00 8.26
N VAL A 83 15.24 17.12 7.48
CA VAL A 83 14.50 15.97 8.00
C VAL A 83 15.43 14.95 8.67
N ILE A 84 16.58 14.65 8.08
CA ILE A 84 17.60 13.76 8.67
C ILE A 84 18.04 14.29 10.04
N ASP A 85 18.35 15.57 10.13
CA ASP A 85 18.81 16.20 11.36
C ASP A 85 17.72 16.21 12.44
N LYS A 86 16.47 16.49 12.05
CA LYS A 86 15.31 16.35 12.93
C LYS A 86 15.17 14.93 13.47
N LEU A 87 15.22 13.90 12.62
CA LEU A 87 15.12 12.51 13.07
C LEU A 87 16.25 12.14 14.04
N LYS A 88 17.49 12.55 13.76
CA LYS A 88 18.62 12.32 14.68
C LYS A 88 18.40 13.01 16.03
N SER A 89 17.84 14.23 16.04
CA SER A 89 17.53 14.96 17.27
C SER A 89 16.43 14.30 18.11
N GLU A 90 15.57 13.50 17.48
CA GLU A 90 14.52 12.71 18.11
C GLU A 90 14.97 11.27 18.44
N GLU A 91 16.28 11.01 18.38
CA GLU A 91 16.87 9.67 18.59
C GLU A 91 16.34 8.60 17.61
N ASN A 92 15.78 9.01 16.48
CA ASN A 92 15.36 8.13 15.40
C ASN A 92 16.54 7.86 14.44
N ASN A 93 16.65 6.63 13.93
CA ASN A 93 17.62 6.28 12.91
C ASN A 93 17.10 6.65 11.50
N PRO A 94 17.70 7.62 10.79
CA PRO A 94 17.25 8.01 9.45
C PRO A 94 17.37 6.87 8.43
N GLY A 95 18.28 5.91 8.65
CA GLY A 95 18.46 4.75 7.76
C GLY A 95 17.30 3.77 7.76
N ASP A 96 16.34 3.93 8.67
CA ASP A 96 15.15 3.08 8.74
C ASP A 96 13.96 3.65 7.95
N TYR A 97 14.12 4.81 7.30
CA TYR A 97 13.04 5.49 6.60
C TYR A 97 13.26 5.54 5.08
N TYR A 98 12.17 5.23 4.37
CA TYR A 98 11.99 5.45 2.95
C TYR A 98 11.17 6.71 2.72
N VAL A 99 11.44 7.41 1.62
CA VAL A 99 10.90 8.75 1.34
C VAL A 99 10.19 8.78 0.00
N LYS A 100 9.06 9.49 -0.03
CA LYS A 100 8.43 9.97 -1.25
C LYS A 100 8.06 11.45 -1.09
N ILE A 101 8.50 12.27 -2.03
CA ILE A 101 8.22 13.71 -2.04
C ILE A 101 6.99 13.99 -2.91
N LYS A 102 6.11 14.87 -2.43
CA LYS A 102 4.95 15.36 -3.19
C LYS A 102 4.81 16.87 -2.99
N GLN A 103 4.23 17.56 -3.96
CA GLN A 103 3.83 18.95 -3.77
C GLN A 103 2.60 19.00 -2.86
N ALA A 104 2.56 19.96 -1.94
CA ALA A 104 1.41 20.16 -1.08
C ALA A 104 0.34 20.98 -1.82
N GLU A 105 -0.64 20.33 -2.45
CA GLU A 105 -1.70 21.01 -3.23
C GLU A 105 -2.58 21.93 -2.38
N GLU A 106 -2.71 21.66 -1.08
CA GLU A 106 -3.51 22.42 -0.13
C GLU A 106 -2.76 23.61 0.51
N TYR A 107 -1.46 23.74 0.26
CA TYR A 107 -0.60 24.77 0.85
C TYR A 107 0.00 25.65 -0.24
N ASP A 108 0.60 26.77 0.17
CA ASP A 108 1.30 27.71 -0.71
C ASP A 108 2.22 26.97 -1.71
N THR A 109 2.40 27.51 -2.92
CA THR A 109 3.01 26.79 -4.07
C THR A 109 4.43 26.28 -3.81
N ASN A 110 5.07 26.70 -2.72
CA ASN A 110 6.43 26.35 -2.34
C ASN A 110 6.52 25.41 -1.12
N THR A 111 5.44 24.73 -0.74
CA THR A 111 5.47 23.71 0.32
C THR A 111 5.48 22.29 -0.26
N ILE A 112 6.40 21.47 0.21
CA ILE A 112 6.48 20.04 -0.14
C ILE A 112 6.10 19.16 1.06
N ILE A 113 5.60 17.98 0.75
CA ILE A 113 5.31 16.90 1.70
C ILE A 113 6.37 15.82 1.50
N ILE A 114 7.15 15.58 2.55
CA ILE A 114 8.12 14.50 2.66
C ILE A 114 7.44 13.36 3.42
N ALA A 115 6.89 12.40 2.68
CA ALA A 115 6.27 11.21 3.25
C ALA A 115 7.37 10.22 3.65
N LEU A 116 7.53 10.02 4.96
CA LEU A 116 8.45 9.08 5.58
C LEU A 116 7.71 7.78 5.91
N ILE A 117 8.18 6.67 5.34
CA ILE A 117 7.67 5.33 5.59
C ILE A 117 8.77 4.51 6.23
N HIS A 118 8.54 4.01 7.43
CA HIS A 118 9.50 3.19 8.15
C HIS A 118 9.63 1.81 7.46
N LYS A 119 10.83 1.21 7.46
CA LYS A 119 11.09 -0.09 6.85
C LYS A 119 10.12 -1.19 7.33
N ASP A 120 9.80 -1.19 8.62
CA ASP A 120 8.83 -2.10 9.25
C ASP A 120 7.43 -2.05 8.61
N THR A 121 7.07 -0.97 7.90
CA THR A 121 5.80 -0.90 7.17
C THR A 121 5.76 -1.86 5.99
N PHE A 122 6.92 -2.19 5.42
CA PHE A 122 7.05 -3.17 4.36
C PHE A 122 7.28 -4.60 4.88
N GLU A 123 7.65 -4.74 6.15
CA GLU A 123 7.81 -6.03 6.80
C GLU A 123 6.43 -6.58 7.17
N GLN A 124 5.96 -7.54 6.38
CA GLN A 124 4.67 -8.18 6.59
C GLN A 124 4.71 -9.03 7.87
N LYS A 125 4.25 -8.46 9.01
CA LYS A 125 4.27 -9.14 10.32
C LYS A 125 3.32 -10.34 10.42
N ASP A 126 2.26 -10.37 9.63
CA ASP A 126 1.32 -11.52 9.55
C ASP A 126 0.70 -11.55 8.13
N PRO A 127 0.92 -12.62 7.35
CA PRO A 127 0.35 -12.74 6.00
C PRO A 127 -1.19 -12.84 5.99
N ASN A 128 -1.82 -13.11 7.13
CA ASN A 128 -3.28 -13.20 7.26
C ASN A 128 -3.93 -11.90 7.75
N LYS A 129 -3.13 -10.87 8.08
CA LYS A 129 -3.62 -9.60 8.61
C LYS A 129 -3.38 -8.49 7.60
N ILE A 130 -4.46 -7.99 7.01
CA ILE A 130 -4.42 -6.75 6.22
C ILE A 130 -4.35 -5.59 7.23
N ILE A 131 -3.15 -5.03 7.43
CA ILE A 131 -2.95 -3.83 8.24
C ILE A 131 -3.02 -2.63 7.30
N ALA A 132 -4.14 -1.92 7.33
CA ALA A 132 -4.29 -0.64 6.64
C ALA A 132 -3.69 0.51 7.48
N GLY A 133 -3.21 1.57 6.84
CA GLY A 133 -2.72 2.78 7.53
C GLY A 133 -1.21 2.75 7.79
N ASN A 134 -0.81 3.05 9.02
CA ASN A 134 0.58 3.12 9.51
C ASN A 134 0.94 1.88 10.35
N PRO A 135 1.24 0.72 9.72
CA PRO A 135 1.53 -0.53 10.42
C PRO A 135 2.79 -0.46 11.31
N SER A 136 3.75 0.43 11.01
CA SER A 136 4.93 0.64 11.84
C SER A 136 4.64 1.48 13.09
N GLY A 137 3.58 2.29 13.06
CA GLY A 137 3.31 3.34 14.05
C GLY A 137 4.30 4.51 14.00
N LYS A 138 5.21 4.53 13.00
CA LYS A 138 6.32 5.48 12.86
C LYS A 138 6.28 6.26 11.55
N ASP A 139 5.42 5.87 10.62
CA ASP A 139 5.24 6.57 9.35
C ASP A 139 4.68 7.98 9.63
N ARG A 140 5.19 8.96 8.88
CA ARG A 140 4.85 10.37 9.08
C ARG A 140 5.01 11.21 7.82
N ASN A 141 4.27 12.30 7.75
CA ASN A 141 4.38 13.31 6.71
C ASN A 141 4.99 14.57 7.32
N ILE A 142 6.13 14.98 6.79
CA ILE A 142 6.79 16.22 7.16
C ILE A 142 6.54 17.26 6.08
N TYR A 143 6.09 18.44 6.50
CA TYR A 143 5.84 19.56 5.60
C TYR A 143 7.04 20.50 5.69
N TYR A 144 7.61 20.81 4.54
CA TYR A 144 8.76 21.70 4.42
C TYR A 144 8.44 22.83 3.46
N ASN A 145 8.65 24.07 3.89
CA ASN A 145 8.50 25.23 3.03
C ASN A 145 9.87 25.58 2.41
N LEU A 146 9.92 25.60 1.08
CA LEU A 146 11.15 25.80 0.31
C LEU A 146 11.66 27.25 0.33
N ASP A 147 10.80 28.24 0.56
CA ASP A 147 11.18 29.66 0.57
C ASP A 147 11.86 30.04 1.89
N VAL A 148 11.19 29.72 2.99
CA VAL A 148 11.67 30.03 4.35
C VAL A 148 12.56 28.93 4.93
N LYS A 149 12.69 27.81 4.22
CA LYS A 149 13.62 26.70 4.54
C LYS A 149 13.39 26.07 5.93
N ILE A 150 12.13 25.96 6.34
CA ILE A 150 11.76 25.39 7.64
C ILE A 150 10.77 24.24 7.49
N ILE A 151 10.85 23.31 8.45
CA ILE A 151 9.81 22.31 8.69
C ILE A 151 8.63 23.01 9.37
N THR A 152 7.46 23.00 8.73
CA THR A 152 6.27 23.69 9.21
C THR A 152 5.34 22.76 9.98
N LYS A 153 5.32 21.47 9.64
CA LYS A 153 4.50 20.45 10.30
C LYS A 153 5.17 19.08 10.26
N ASP A 154 4.90 18.27 11.29
CA ASP A 154 5.27 16.87 11.36
C ASP A 154 4.06 16.08 11.86
N LEU A 155 3.48 15.24 11.01
CA LEU A 155 2.22 14.56 11.25
C LEU A 155 2.40 13.05 11.10
N LEU A 156 2.15 12.29 12.16
CA LEU A 156 2.03 10.83 12.07
C LEU A 156 0.89 10.46 11.12
N THR A 157 1.16 9.55 10.19
CA THR A 157 0.11 8.99 9.33
C THR A 157 -0.75 8.04 10.15
N ARG A 158 -2.06 8.10 9.95
CA ARG A 158 -3.05 7.24 10.61
C ARG A 158 -3.46 6.10 9.69
#